data_AF-A0A2M7VZ90-F1
#
_entry.id   AF-A0A2M7VZ90-F1
#
_cell.length_a   1.000
_cell.length_b   1.000
_cell.length_c   1.000
_cell.angle_alpha   90.00
_cell.angle_beta   90.00
_cell.angle_gamma   90.00
#
_symmetry.space_group_name_H-M   'P 1'
#
loop_
_entity.id
_entity.type
_entity.pdbx_description
1 polymer ?
#
loop_
_entity_poly.entity_id
_entity_poly.type
_entity_poly.pdbx_seq_one_letter_code
_entity_poly.pdbx_strand_id
1 'polypeptide(L)' 'MEYRYLYKSLENHLSHKNYTIITGARQVGKSSLLKQLFFYLKNNKEEVVLLNLENKELLVSLNKDVKSIFTHVQ' A
#
# COMPACT_ATOMS: atom_id res chain seq x y z
N MET A 1 15.92 5.67 -21.86
CA MET A 1 14.68 5.51 -21.06
C MET A 1 14.95 4.44 -20.03
N GLU A 2 15.16 4.80 -18.77
CA GLU A 2 15.28 3.81 -17.69
C GLU A 2 13.92 3.15 -17.47
N TYR A 3 13.87 1.84 -17.66
CA TYR A 3 12.67 1.05 -17.40
C TYR A 3 12.29 1.14 -15.91
N ARG A 4 10.99 1.19 -15.60
CA ARG A 4 10.45 1.10 -14.23
C ARG A 4 10.68 -0.31 -13.65
N TYR A 5 11.92 -0.68 -13.33
CA TYR A 5 12.27 -1.99 -12.76
C TYR A 5 11.57 -2.25 -11.42
N LEU A 6 11.36 -1.21 -10.62
CA LEU A 6 10.80 -1.35 -9.28
C LEU A 6 9.36 -1.87 -9.27
N TYR A 7 8.49 -1.34 -10.15
CA TYR A 7 7.08 -1.80 -10.18
C TYR A 7 6.99 -3.29 -10.50
N LYS A 8 7.70 -3.74 -11.54
CA LYS A 8 7.67 -5.16 -11.93
C LYS A 8 8.29 -6.07 -10.88
N SER A 9 9.37 -5.61 -10.22
CA SER A 9 9.96 -6.32 -9.09
C SER A 9 8.99 -6.45 -7.91
N LEU A 10 8.23 -5.40 -7.61
CA LEU A 10 7.21 -5.42 -6.55
C LEU A 10 6.05 -6.35 -6.93
N GLU A 11 5.56 -6.26 -8.17
CA GLU A 11 4.50 -7.14 -8.70
C GLU A 11 4.89 -8.62 -8.56
N ASN A 12 6.12 -8.98 -8.97
CA ASN A 12 6.61 -10.35 -8.83
C ASN A 12 6.71 -10.79 -7.35
N HIS A 13 7.08 -9.86 -6.45
CA HIS A 13 7.20 -10.13 -5.03
C HIS A 13 5.84 -10.32 -4.33
N LEU A 14 4.72 -9.84 -4.88
CA LEU A 14 3.38 -10.00 -4.30
C LEU A 14 3.01 -11.48 -4.05
N SER A 15 3.54 -12.40 -4.85
CA SER A 15 3.33 -13.85 -4.71
C SER A 15 4.01 -14.46 -3.47
N HIS A 16 4.93 -13.74 -2.82
CA HIS A 16 5.67 -14.20 -1.67
C HIS A 16 5.02 -13.65 -0.38
N LYS A 17 4.90 -14.48 0.67
CA LYS A 17 4.34 -14.08 1.99
C LYS A 17 5.29 -13.17 2.80
N ASN A 18 6.24 -12.50 2.16
CA ASN A 18 7.25 -11.67 2.79
C ASN A 18 6.82 -10.19 2.79
N TYR A 19 7.29 -9.44 3.78
CA TYR A 19 7.07 -7.99 3.84
C TYR A 19 8.04 -7.25 2.90
N THR A 20 7.56 -6.18 2.26
CA THR A 20 8.41 -5.27 1.48
C THR A 20 8.43 -3.89 2.11
N ILE A 21 9.62 -3.36 2.35
CA ILE A 21 9.82 -2.00 2.86
C ILE A 21 10.27 -1.13 1.67
N ILE A 22 9.50 -0.08 1.38
CA ILE A 22 9.81 0.90 0.33
C ILE A 22 10.19 2.22 0.99
N THR A 23 11.46 2.60 0.87
CA THR A 23 11.99 3.88 1.38
C THR A 23 12.31 4.84 0.25
N GLY A 24 12.34 6.14 0.54
CA GLY A 24 12.78 7.15 -0.41
C GLY A 24 12.34 8.56 -0.01
N ALA A 25 12.94 9.58 -0.61
CA ALA A 25 12.65 10.99 -0.33
C ALA A 25 11.16 11.34 -0.52
N ARG A 26 10.69 12.42 0.10
CA ARG A 26 9.30 12.91 -0.10
C ARG A 26 9.07 13.19 -1.60
N GLN A 27 7.83 13.01 -2.05
CA GLN A 27 7.38 13.33 -3.42
C GLN A 27 8.02 12.55 -4.59
N VAL A 28 8.77 11.46 -4.32
CA VAL A 28 9.34 10.59 -5.37
C VAL A 28 8.35 9.57 -5.98
N GLY A 29 7.05 9.71 -5.70
CA GLY A 29 6.01 8.82 -6.27
C GLY A 29 5.73 7.52 -5.51
N LYS A 30 6.18 7.38 -4.26
CA LYS A 30 5.91 6.20 -3.41
C LYS A 30 4.41 5.89 -3.28
N SER A 31 3.58 6.90 -2.96
CA SER A 31 2.13 6.73 -2.84
C SER A 31 1.48 6.38 -4.18
N SER A 32 2.00 6.91 -5.29
CA SER A 32 1.55 6.56 -6.64
C SER A 32 1.87 5.10 -7.00
N LEU A 33 3.04 4.61 -6.59
CA LEU A 33 3.46 3.22 -6.79
C LEU A 33 2.57 2.25 -6.01
N LEU A 34 2.29 2.54 -4.73
CA LEU A 34 1.38 1.72 -3.91
C LEU A 34 -0.05 1.72 -4.46
N LYS A 35 -0.55 2.86 -4.95
CA LYS A 35 -1.86 2.94 -5.60
C LYS A 35 -1.93 2.09 -6.88
N GLN A 36 -0.87 2.08 -7.69
CA GLN A 36 -0.82 1.22 -8.89
C GLN A 36 -0.87 -0.27 -8.51
N LEU A 37 -0.11 -0.70 -7.51
CA LEU A 37 -0.15 -2.07 -6.98
C LEU A 37 -1.54 -2.43 -6.41
N PHE A 38 -2.16 -1.51 -5.67
CA PHE A 38 -3.52 -1.69 -5.15
C PHE A 38 -4.53 -1.93 -6.28
N PHE A 39 -4.52 -1.11 -7.33
CA PHE A 39 -5.44 -1.30 -8.46
C PHE A 39 -5.15 -2.57 -9.24
N TYR A 40 -3.88 -2.95 -9.41
CA TYR A 40 -3.51 -4.23 -10.00
C TYR A 40 -4.12 -5.41 -9.24
N LEU A 41 -3.98 -5.45 -7.92
CA LEU A 41 -4.56 -6.49 -7.07
C LEU A 41 -6.10 -6.49 -7.11
N LYS A 42 -6.74 -5.31 -6.98
CA LYS A 42 -8.21 -5.15 -7.13
C LYS A 42 -8.70 -5.68 -8.48
N ASN A 43 -8.02 -5.36 -9.57
CA ASN A 43 -8.39 -5.80 -10.92
C ASN A 43 -8.26 -7.31 -11.10
N ASN A 44 -7.32 -7.93 -10.40
CA ASN A 44 -7.14 -9.38 -10.35
C ASN A 44 -8.10 -10.06 -9.35
N LYS A 45 -9.02 -9.31 -8.72
CA LYS A 45 -9.99 -9.79 -7.72
C LYS A 45 -9.33 -10.35 -6.45
N GLU A 46 -8.12 -9.90 -6.14
CA GLU A 46 -7.45 -10.23 -4.89
C GLU A 46 -8.03 -9.37 -3.74
N GLU A 47 -8.07 -9.94 -2.54
CA GLU A 47 -8.40 -9.18 -1.34
C GLU A 47 -7.23 -8.24 -1.00
N VAL A 48 -7.48 -6.94 -1.09
CA VAL A 48 -6.44 -5.92 -0.91
C VAL A 48 -6.99 -4.69 -0.22
N VAL A 49 -6.17 -4.13 0.67
CA VAL A 49 -6.50 -2.99 1.52
C VAL A 49 -5.40 -1.96 1.42
N LEU A 50 -5.75 -0.69 1.24
CA LEU A 50 -4.80 0.43 1.25
C LEU A 50 -5.06 1.32 2.45
N LEU A 51 -4.10 1.35 3.37
CA LEU A 51 -4.16 2.17 4.58
C LEU A 51 -3.30 3.41 4.41
N ASN A 52 -3.90 4.60 4.54
CA ASN A 52 -3.17 5.86 4.53
C ASN A 52 -2.97 6.41 5.95
N LEU A 53 -1.82 6.10 6.55
CA LEU A 53 -1.46 6.59 7.89
C LEU A 53 -1.13 8.09 7.94
N GLU A 54 -1.24 8.83 6.84
CA GLU A 54 -1.20 10.30 6.87
C GLU A 54 -2.60 10.90 7.11
N ASN A 55 -3.67 10.09 7.05
CA ASN A 55 -5.02 10.53 7.36
C ASN A 55 -5.20 10.72 8.88
N LYS A 56 -5.48 11.95 9.30
CA LYS A 56 -5.65 12.32 10.71
C LYS A 56 -6.80 11.60 11.40
N GLU A 57 -7.94 11.42 10.72
CA GLU A 57 -9.11 10.76 11.30
C GLU A 57 -8.83 9.28 11.56
N LEU A 58 -8.19 8.61 10.58
CA LEU A 58 -7.74 7.23 10.73
C LEU A 58 -6.76 7.10 11.90
N LEU A 59 -5.74 7.99 11.97
CA LEU A 59 -4.76 7.98 13.06
C LEU A 59 -5.40 8.18 14.44
N VAL A 60 -6.34 9.13 14.57
CA VAL A 60 -7.04 9.37 15.84
C VAL A 60 -7.83 8.13 16.27
N SER A 61 -8.48 7.45 15.33
CA SER A 61 -9.21 6.21 15.61
C SER A 61 -8.28 5.08 16.03
N LEU A 62 -7.19 4.86 15.29
CA LEU A 62 -6.20 3.81 15.58
C LEU A 62 -5.48 4.00 16.91
N ASN A 63 -5.20 5.25 17.28
CA ASN A 63 -4.58 5.58 18.57
C ASN A 63 -5.52 5.34 19.75
N LYS A 64 -6.85 5.31 19.53
CA LYS A 64 -7.84 5.02 20.57
C LYS A 64 -8.02 3.51 20.77
N ASP A 65 -8.13 2.76 19.68
CA ASP A 65 -8.22 1.30 19.68
C ASP A 65 -7.67 0.76 18.35
N VAL A 66 -6.69 -0.15 18.42
CA VAL A 66 -6.12 -0.78 17.23
C VAL A 66 -7.16 -1.55 16.42
N LYS A 67 -8.22 -2.08 17.06
CA LYS A 67 -9.31 -2.79 16.37
C LYS A 67 -10.15 -1.89 15.48
N SER A 68 -10.07 -0.57 15.67
CA SER A 68 -10.72 0.38 14.76
C SER A 68 -10.19 0.28 13.33
N ILE A 69 -9.03 -0.36 13.11
CA ILE A 69 -8.55 -0.63 11.75
C ILE A 69 -9.60 -1.36 10.92
N PHE A 70 -10.29 -2.36 11.50
CA PHE A 70 -11.27 -3.19 10.80
C PHE A 70 -12.52 -2.43 10.34
N THR A 71 -12.80 -1.23 10.87
CA THR A 71 -13.90 -0.39 10.37
C THR A 71 -13.52 0.40 9.11
N HIS A 72 -12.23 0.49 8.80
CA HIS A 72 -11.68 1.22 7.65
C HIS A 72 -11.26 0.28 6.51
N VAL A 73 -11.43 -1.03 6.71
CA VAL A 73 -11.16 -2.07 5.74
C VAL A 73 -12.51 -2.62 5.26
N GLN A 74 -12.88 -2.35 4.01
CA GLN A 74 -14.08 -2.88 3.34
C GLN A 74 -13.71 -3.58 2.04
#